data_AF-A0A7R8AMX2-F1
#
_entry.id   AF-A0A7R8AMX2-F1
#
_cell.length_a   1.000
_cell.length_b   1.000
_cell.length_c   1.000
_cell.angle_alpha   90.00
_cell.angle_beta   90.00
_cell.angle_gamma   90.00
#
_symmetry.space_group_name_H-M   'P 1'
#
loop_
_entity.id
_entity.type
_entity.pdbx_description
1 polymer ?
#
loop_
_entity_poly.entity_id
_entity_poly.type
_entity_poly.pdbx_seq_one_letter_code
_entity_poly.pdbx_strand_id
1 'polypeptide(L)'
;MSRQDADDLIVEALKFFKWHSKSTVAFDEYLTLKEAHPMIADTVCFPSAHINHLTPRTLDIYLVQEEMMKQDMPAKERIEGPTRRRCPTLLRRTSFKALEERVQFYASSHASVDGTHTARFGEIGQRGAAATCKGRHIYDRLLSLAMKQAAGKDAAEMPLSSSEFEKILLMSFSSVPDDWSELRQQGLVYFRYQITSKGRQYTHRRSGQLNSRIELEKVDIARTD
;
A
#
# COMPACT_ATOMS: atom_id res chain seq x y z
N MET A 1 -16.73 26.82 9.00
CA MET A 1 -17.35 26.23 7.81
C MET A 1 -18.72 25.73 8.24
N SER A 2 -19.79 26.20 7.60
CA SER A 2 -21.13 25.68 7.80
C SER A 2 -21.25 24.27 7.23
N ARG A 3 -22.34 23.55 7.52
CA ARG A 3 -22.60 22.25 6.88
C ARG A 3 -22.74 22.40 5.36
N GLN A 4 -23.43 23.45 4.92
CA GLN A 4 -23.59 23.76 3.50
C GLN A 4 -22.24 24.03 2.83
N ASP A 5 -21.39 24.85 3.46
CA ASP A 5 -20.05 25.14 2.94
C ASP A 5 -19.22 23.85 2.83
N ALA A 6 -19.40 22.89 3.75
CA ALA A 6 -18.71 21.60 3.73
C ALA A 6 -19.16 20.73 2.55
N ASP A 7 -20.47 20.69 2.31
CA ASP A 7 -21.06 19.93 1.22
C ASP A 7 -20.63 20.53 -0.14
N ASP A 8 -20.67 21.85 -0.27
CA ASP A 8 -20.21 22.56 -1.47
C ASP A 8 -18.71 22.34 -1.71
N LEU A 9 -17.89 22.39 -0.65
CA LEU A 9 -16.46 22.12 -0.74
C LEU A 9 -16.17 20.69 -1.26
N ILE A 10 -16.89 19.68 -0.78
CA ILE A 10 -16.71 18.29 -1.24
C ILE A 10 -17.03 18.17 -2.73
N VAL A 11 -18.15 18.74 -3.17
CA VAL A 11 -18.58 18.69 -4.57
C VAL A 11 -17.57 19.40 -5.48
N GLU A 12 -17.09 20.58 -5.10
CA GLU A 12 -16.10 21.33 -5.88
C GLU A 12 -14.73 20.64 -5.88
N ALA A 13 -14.29 20.10 -4.74
CA ALA A 13 -13.00 19.41 -4.62
C ALA A 13 -12.94 18.15 -5.50
N LEU A 14 -14.04 17.39 -5.62
CA LEU A 14 -14.08 16.18 -6.44
C LEU A 14 -13.86 16.45 -7.94
N LYS A 15 -14.12 17.68 -8.41
CA LYS A 15 -13.90 18.05 -9.83
C LYS A 15 -12.42 17.97 -10.21
N PHE A 16 -11.50 18.22 -9.28
CA PHE A 16 -10.05 18.15 -9.53
C PHE A 16 -9.53 16.73 -9.75
N PHE A 17 -10.24 15.73 -9.21
CA PHE A 17 -9.83 14.32 -9.26
C PHE A 17 -10.64 13.48 -10.26
N LYS A 18 -11.62 14.10 -10.92
CA LYS A 18 -12.44 13.45 -11.93
C LYS A 18 -11.58 13.07 -13.13
N TRP A 19 -11.84 11.91 -13.72
CA TRP A 19 -11.22 11.52 -14.99
C TRP A 19 -11.85 12.25 -16.17
N HIS A 20 -11.00 12.68 -17.10
CA HIS A 20 -11.40 13.30 -18.35
C HIS A 20 -10.82 12.49 -19.52
N SER A 21 -11.69 11.96 -20.39
CA SER A 21 -11.31 11.17 -21.56
C SER A 21 -10.76 12.01 -22.71
N LYS A 22 -10.23 13.20 -22.43
CA LYS A 22 -9.81 14.18 -23.43
C LYS A 22 -8.45 14.75 -23.06
N SER A 23 -7.49 14.55 -23.96
CA SER A 23 -6.13 15.04 -23.81
C SER A 23 -6.06 16.56 -23.96
N THR A 24 -5.13 17.18 -23.23
CA THR A 24 -4.74 18.58 -23.37
C THR A 24 -3.69 18.80 -24.45
N VAL A 25 -3.06 17.72 -24.93
CA VAL A 25 -1.98 17.73 -25.94
C VAL A 25 -2.37 16.92 -27.18
N ALA A 26 -1.63 17.13 -28.28
CA ALA A 26 -1.83 16.38 -29.52
C ALA A 26 -1.41 14.91 -29.38
N PHE A 27 -1.88 14.04 -30.27
CA PHE A 27 -1.60 12.60 -30.18
C PHE A 27 -0.10 12.27 -30.29
N ASP A 28 0.62 12.92 -31.21
CA ASP A 28 2.05 12.69 -31.39
C ASP A 28 2.87 13.14 -30.17
N GLU A 29 2.49 14.26 -29.55
CA GLU A 29 3.10 14.76 -28.32
C GLU A 29 2.86 13.80 -27.15
N TYR A 30 1.63 13.27 -27.03
CA TYR A 30 1.31 12.25 -26.04
C TYR A 30 2.20 11.01 -26.21
N LEU A 31 2.43 10.54 -27.44
CA LEU A 31 3.29 9.40 -27.71
C LEU A 31 4.74 9.67 -27.31
N THR A 32 5.28 10.85 -27.65
CA THR A 32 6.64 11.26 -27.21
C THR A 32 6.77 11.27 -25.69
N LEU A 33 5.80 11.86 -24.97
CA LEU A 33 5.82 11.90 -23.51
C LEU A 33 5.68 10.51 -22.88
N LYS A 34 4.86 9.64 -23.49
CA LYS A 34 4.65 8.27 -23.03
C LYS A 34 5.89 7.41 -23.24
N GLU A 35 6.58 7.57 -24.36
CA GLU A 35 7.85 6.91 -24.65
C GLU A 35 8.93 7.33 -23.65
N ALA A 36 8.98 8.61 -23.29
CA ALA A 36 9.88 9.08 -22.25
C ALA A 36 9.58 8.43 -20.88
N HIS A 37 8.32 8.49 -20.43
CA HIS A 37 7.85 7.73 -19.26
C HIS A 37 6.31 7.75 -19.14
N PRO A 38 5.64 6.60 -18.88
CA PRO A 38 4.18 6.56 -18.73
C PRO A 38 3.60 7.55 -17.71
N MET A 39 4.25 7.74 -16.56
CA MET A 39 3.85 8.73 -15.54
C MET A 39 3.90 10.18 -16.04
N ILE A 40 4.82 10.52 -16.95
CA ILE A 40 4.90 11.88 -17.49
C ILE A 40 3.67 12.14 -18.37
N ALA A 41 3.35 11.20 -19.26
CA ALA A 41 2.13 11.30 -20.08
C ALA A 41 0.86 11.36 -19.23
N ASP A 42 0.75 10.54 -18.19
CA ASP A 42 -0.39 10.52 -17.25
C ASP A 42 -0.57 11.87 -16.52
N THR A 43 0.54 12.52 -16.16
CA THR A 43 0.51 13.78 -15.40
C THR A 43 0.28 15.01 -16.28
N VAL A 44 0.89 15.05 -17.47
CA VAL A 44 0.95 16.26 -18.30
C VAL A 44 -0.18 16.33 -19.32
N CYS A 45 -0.61 15.18 -19.86
CA CYS A 45 -1.52 15.15 -21.01
C CYS A 45 -3.00 15.27 -20.65
N PHE A 46 -3.35 15.38 -19.37
CA PHE A 46 -4.73 15.40 -18.89
C PHE A 46 -5.01 16.66 -18.05
N PRO A 47 -6.24 17.19 -18.08
CA PRO A 47 -6.57 18.48 -17.47
C PRO A 47 -6.68 18.44 -15.93
N SER A 48 -6.54 17.27 -15.32
CA SER A 48 -6.89 17.01 -13.92
C SER A 48 -5.91 16.02 -13.28
N ALA A 49 -5.68 16.18 -11.98
CA ALA A 49 -4.98 15.20 -11.15
C ALA A 49 -5.91 14.03 -10.82
N HIS A 50 -6.28 13.27 -11.84
CA HIS A 50 -7.30 12.23 -11.73
C HIS A 50 -6.86 11.12 -10.76
N ILE A 51 -7.85 10.41 -10.20
CA ILE A 51 -7.58 9.28 -9.29
C ILE A 51 -6.85 8.15 -10.06
N ASN A 52 -5.60 7.88 -9.67
CA ASN A 52 -4.84 6.75 -10.21
C ASN A 52 -5.36 5.41 -9.66
N HIS A 53 -5.62 5.35 -8.34
CA HIS A 53 -6.24 4.21 -7.67
C HIS A 53 -6.89 4.63 -6.34
N LEU A 54 -7.90 3.87 -5.91
CA LEU A 54 -8.42 3.88 -4.54
C LEU A 54 -8.16 2.52 -3.91
N THR A 55 -7.44 2.49 -2.80
CA THR A 55 -7.01 1.25 -2.15
C THR A 55 -7.90 0.90 -0.96
N PRO A 56 -8.87 -0.04 -1.11
CA PRO A 56 -9.59 -0.58 0.04
C PRO A 56 -8.64 -1.30 1.01
N ARG A 57 -9.12 -1.44 2.25
CA ARG A 57 -8.43 -2.20 3.30
C ARG A 57 -8.98 -3.61 3.39
N THR A 58 -8.09 -4.60 3.44
CA THR A 58 -8.41 -5.99 3.79
C THR A 58 -7.73 -6.42 5.11
N LEU A 59 -8.30 -7.44 5.75
CA LEU A 59 -7.72 -8.12 6.91
C LEU A 59 -6.75 -9.23 6.50
N ASP A 60 -7.00 -9.89 5.37
CA ASP A 60 -6.12 -10.92 4.79
C ASP A 60 -5.96 -10.68 3.29
N ILE A 61 -4.79 -10.17 2.91
CA ILE A 61 -4.48 -9.88 1.51
C ILE A 61 -4.25 -11.13 0.67
N TYR A 62 -3.83 -12.24 1.28
CA TYR A 62 -3.58 -13.48 0.56
C TYR A 62 -4.92 -14.11 0.12
N LEU A 63 -5.90 -14.12 1.02
CA LEU A 63 -7.26 -14.56 0.67
C LEU A 63 -7.88 -13.69 -0.43
N VAL A 64 -7.69 -12.37 -0.37
CA VAL A 64 -8.18 -11.48 -1.43
C VAL A 64 -7.46 -11.75 -2.75
N GLN A 65 -6.13 -11.92 -2.75
CA GLN A 65 -5.37 -12.20 -3.96
C GLN A 65 -5.78 -13.54 -4.60
N GLU A 66 -5.95 -14.59 -3.78
CA GLU A 66 -6.45 -15.89 -4.25
C GLU A 66 -7.84 -15.76 -4.89
N GLU A 67 -8.73 -14.98 -4.28
CA GLU A 67 -10.07 -14.74 -4.85
C GLU A 67 -10.01 -13.91 -6.13
N MET A 68 -9.17 -12.88 -6.19
CA MET A 68 -8.95 -12.10 -7.41
C MET A 68 -8.49 -13.00 -8.57
N MET A 69 -7.55 -13.92 -8.33
CA MET A 69 -7.10 -14.86 -9.35
C MET A 69 -8.21 -15.82 -9.80
N LYS A 70 -9.07 -16.29 -8.89
CA LYS A 70 -10.23 -17.15 -9.22
C LYS A 70 -11.30 -16.42 -10.06
N GLN A 71 -11.37 -15.10 -9.93
CA GLN A 71 -12.30 -14.24 -10.67
C GLN A 71 -11.65 -13.67 -11.96
N ASP A 72 -10.56 -14.28 -12.42
CA ASP A 72 -9.81 -13.86 -13.61
C ASP A 72 -9.33 -12.40 -13.59
N MET A 73 -9.18 -11.81 -12.39
CA MET A 73 -8.60 -10.47 -12.27
C MET A 73 -7.08 -10.56 -12.48
N PRO A 74 -6.48 -9.69 -13.32
CA PRO A 74 -5.05 -9.71 -13.62
C PRO A 74 -4.24 -9.07 -12.47
N ALA A 75 -4.27 -9.71 -11.30
CA ALA A 75 -3.48 -9.35 -10.14
C ALA A 75 -2.00 -9.68 -10.36
N LYS A 76 -1.11 -8.83 -9.85
CA LYS A 76 0.31 -9.19 -9.78
C LYS A 76 0.47 -10.41 -8.89
N GLU A 77 1.34 -11.33 -9.30
CA GLU A 77 1.68 -12.53 -8.53
C GLU A 77 2.27 -12.18 -7.16
N ARG A 78 3.10 -11.14 -7.09
CA ARG A 78 3.82 -10.76 -5.88
C ARG A 78 3.08 -9.72 -5.06
N ILE A 79 2.89 -10.02 -3.77
CA ILE A 79 2.51 -9.04 -2.74
C ILE A 79 3.75 -8.26 -2.30
N GLU A 80 3.67 -6.93 -2.31
CA GLU A 80 4.67 -6.04 -1.76
C GLU A 80 4.50 -5.89 -0.25
N GLY A 81 5.61 -5.67 0.47
CA GLY A 81 5.63 -5.47 1.92
C GLY A 81 6.26 -6.63 2.69
N PRO A 82 6.11 -6.67 4.04
CA PRO A 82 6.55 -7.79 4.85
C PRO A 82 5.80 -9.08 4.49
N THR A 83 6.45 -10.24 4.60
CA THR A 83 5.83 -11.56 4.38
C THR A 83 4.73 -11.86 5.39
N ARG A 84 3.93 -12.91 5.15
CA ARG A 84 2.88 -13.39 6.07
C ARG A 84 3.42 -13.66 7.47
N ARG A 85 2.72 -13.16 8.49
CA ARG A 85 3.11 -13.15 9.91
C ARG A 85 1.88 -13.12 10.80
N ARG A 86 1.96 -13.70 12.00
CA ARG A 86 0.91 -13.65 13.03
C ARG A 86 0.75 -12.25 13.61
N CYS A 87 1.84 -11.49 13.65
CA CYS A 87 1.86 -10.09 14.05
C CYS A 87 2.19 -9.21 12.84
N PRO A 88 1.23 -8.92 11.93
CA PRO A 88 1.48 -8.10 10.76
C PRO A 88 2.03 -6.73 11.15
N THR A 89 3.05 -6.25 10.44
CA THR A 89 3.63 -4.92 10.58
C THR A 89 3.53 -4.16 9.25
N LEU A 90 3.66 -2.84 9.28
CA LEU A 90 3.64 -1.98 8.09
C LEU A 90 2.41 -2.20 7.20
N LEU A 91 2.58 -2.27 5.89
CA LEU A 91 1.54 -2.48 4.89
C LEU A 91 1.97 -3.61 3.97
N ARG A 92 1.04 -4.50 3.64
CA ARG A 92 1.13 -5.37 2.46
C ARG A 92 0.19 -4.85 1.39
N ARG A 93 0.59 -4.93 0.13
CA ARG A 93 -0.26 -4.51 -0.99
C ARG A 93 0.00 -5.32 -2.25
N THR A 94 -1.01 -5.42 -3.09
CA THR A 94 -0.86 -5.90 -4.47
C THR A 94 -1.72 -5.04 -5.38
N SER A 95 -1.34 -4.99 -6.66
CA SER A 95 -2.02 -4.23 -7.69
C SER A 95 -2.52 -5.15 -8.80
N PHE A 96 -3.52 -4.68 -9.53
CA PHE A 96 -4.09 -5.37 -10.68
C PHE A 96 -4.38 -4.37 -11.79
N LYS A 97 -4.32 -4.81 -13.05
CA LYS A 97 -4.74 -3.97 -14.17
C LYS A 97 -6.26 -3.82 -14.10
N ALA A 98 -6.76 -2.59 -13.95
CA ALA A 98 -8.20 -2.36 -13.81
C ALA A 98 -8.84 -2.10 -15.18
N LEU A 99 -8.45 -1.01 -15.86
CA LEU A 99 -9.10 -0.58 -17.11
C LEU A 99 -8.11 0.12 -18.05
N GLU A 100 -8.27 -0.12 -19.35
CA GLU A 100 -7.75 0.78 -20.39
C GLU A 100 -8.85 1.76 -20.78
N GLU A 101 -8.55 3.05 -20.64
CA GLU A 101 -9.50 4.11 -20.90
C GLU A 101 -9.36 4.61 -22.34
N ARG A 102 -10.49 4.84 -23.01
CA ARG A 102 -10.49 5.54 -24.30
C ARG A 102 -10.20 7.03 -24.07
N VAL A 103 -9.31 7.57 -24.89
CA VAL A 103 -8.90 8.98 -24.82
C VAL A 103 -9.03 9.62 -26.20
N GLN A 104 -9.65 10.78 -26.24
CA GLN A 104 -9.71 11.64 -27.41
C GLN A 104 -8.51 12.59 -27.41
N PHE A 105 -7.75 12.54 -28.48
CA PHE A 105 -6.66 13.45 -28.78
C PHE A 105 -7.07 14.35 -29.93
N TYR A 106 -6.35 15.45 -30.11
CA TYR A 106 -6.45 16.24 -31.33
C TYR A 106 -5.25 15.96 -32.22
N ALA A 107 -5.48 15.93 -33.52
CA ALA A 107 -4.43 15.95 -34.53
C ALA A 107 -3.96 17.38 -34.77
N SER A 108 -2.75 17.51 -35.29
CA SER A 108 -2.19 18.76 -35.84
C SER A 108 -3.06 19.35 -36.98
N SER A 109 -3.95 18.56 -37.57
CA SER A 109 -4.97 18.97 -38.55
C SER A 109 -6.31 19.41 -37.94
N HIS A 110 -6.40 19.57 -36.61
CA HIS A 110 -7.64 19.84 -35.84
C HIS A 110 -8.74 18.76 -35.91
N ALA A 111 -8.45 17.59 -36.47
CA ALA A 111 -9.33 16.42 -36.38
C ALA A 111 -9.18 15.72 -35.02
N SER A 112 -10.25 15.09 -34.51
CA SER A 112 -10.17 14.24 -33.31
C SER A 112 -9.57 12.88 -33.68
N VAL A 113 -8.65 12.38 -32.85
CA VAL A 113 -8.04 11.05 -32.97
C VAL A 113 -8.37 10.26 -31.72
N ASP A 114 -8.95 9.08 -31.89
CA ASP A 114 -9.20 8.17 -30.78
C ASP A 114 -7.93 7.36 -30.46
N GLY A 115 -7.60 7.27 -29.19
CA GLY A 115 -6.52 6.43 -28.68
C GLY A 115 -6.88 5.81 -27.33
N THR A 116 -5.91 5.16 -26.68
CA THR A 116 -6.08 4.57 -25.36
C THR A 116 -4.97 4.98 -24.40
N HIS A 117 -5.34 5.09 -23.12
CA HIS A 117 -4.38 5.28 -22.03
C HIS A 117 -4.66 4.27 -20.91
N THR A 118 -3.61 3.56 -20.49
CA THR A 118 -3.65 2.71 -19.31
C THR A 118 -3.46 3.59 -18.07
N ALA A 119 -4.52 4.26 -17.66
CA ALA A 119 -4.49 5.18 -16.52
C ALA A 119 -4.67 4.46 -15.17
N ARG A 120 -5.45 3.38 -15.15
CA ARG A 120 -6.03 2.86 -13.90
C ARG A 120 -5.52 1.47 -13.55
N PHE A 121 -4.81 1.42 -12.43
CA PHE A 121 -4.55 0.18 -11.70
C PHE A 121 -5.49 0.15 -10.50
N GLY A 122 -5.94 -1.04 -10.14
CA GLY A 122 -6.54 -1.25 -8.83
C GLY A 122 -5.44 -1.65 -7.84
N GLU A 123 -5.64 -1.32 -6.57
CA GLU A 123 -4.74 -1.75 -5.49
C GLU A 123 -5.58 -2.22 -4.31
N ILE A 124 -5.08 -3.22 -3.57
CA ILE A 124 -5.64 -3.67 -2.29
C ILE A 124 -4.54 -3.66 -1.24
N GLY A 125 -4.86 -3.20 -0.02
CA GLY A 125 -3.89 -3.08 1.08
C GLY A 125 -4.32 -3.77 2.38
N GLN A 126 -3.40 -4.48 3.02
CA GLN A 126 -3.53 -4.98 4.40
C GLN A 126 -2.59 -4.21 5.32
N ARG A 127 -3.16 -3.49 6.29
CA ARG A 127 -2.40 -2.69 7.26
C ARG A 127 -2.12 -3.50 8.54
N GLY A 128 -0.84 -3.56 8.91
CA GLY A 128 -0.33 -4.09 10.16
C GLY A 128 -0.01 -3.00 11.19
N ALA A 129 0.75 -3.36 12.24
CA ALA A 129 1.22 -2.45 13.26
C ALA A 129 2.25 -1.44 12.71
N ALA A 130 2.15 -0.19 13.17
CA ALA A 130 3.12 0.85 12.85
C ALA A 130 4.46 0.55 13.52
N ALA A 131 5.55 0.53 12.74
CA ALA A 131 6.89 0.31 13.26
C ALA A 131 7.44 1.56 13.97
N THR A 132 8.22 1.37 15.02
CA THR A 132 9.08 2.43 15.57
C THR A 132 10.27 2.68 14.63
N CYS A 133 11.09 3.71 14.89
CA CYS A 133 12.35 3.90 14.16
C CYS A 133 13.26 2.66 14.21
N LYS A 134 13.35 2.00 15.38
CA LYS A 134 14.12 0.76 15.56
C LYS A 134 13.53 -0.38 14.72
N GLY A 135 12.21 -0.57 14.77
CA GLY A 135 11.52 -1.60 13.98
C GLY A 135 11.67 -1.37 12.48
N ARG A 136 11.57 -0.11 12.03
CA ARG A 136 11.75 0.25 10.61
C ARG A 136 13.18 0.01 10.14
N HIS A 137 14.19 0.36 10.94
CA HIS A 137 15.59 0.10 10.62
C HIS A 137 15.88 -1.41 10.46
N ILE A 138 15.34 -2.24 11.35
CA ILE A 138 15.45 -3.70 11.23
C ILE A 138 14.77 -4.19 9.95
N TYR A 139 13.55 -3.72 9.66
CA TYR A 139 12.83 -4.07 8.44
C TYR A 139 13.65 -3.73 7.18
N ASP A 140 14.20 -2.52 7.11
CA ASP A 140 14.96 -2.04 5.94
C ASP A 140 16.23 -2.83 5.73
N ARG A 141 16.96 -3.11 6.81
CA ARG A 141 18.16 -3.93 6.77
C ARG A 141 17.86 -5.34 6.26
N LEU A 142 16.82 -6.00 6.78
CA LEU A 142 16.47 -7.36 6.40
C LEU A 142 15.92 -7.44 4.97
N LEU A 143 15.12 -6.46 4.55
CA LEU A 143 14.65 -6.35 3.16
C LEU A 143 15.83 -6.16 2.20
N SER A 144 16.80 -5.30 2.55
CA SER A 144 18.00 -5.07 1.74
C SER A 144 18.85 -6.33 1.63
N LEU A 145 18.99 -7.10 2.70
CA LEU A 145 19.71 -8.37 2.70
C LEU A 145 19.01 -9.40 1.82
N ALA A 146 17.68 -9.52 1.93
CA ALA A 146 16.88 -10.40 1.08
C ALA A 146 16.99 -10.03 -0.39
N MET A 147 16.95 -8.74 -0.73
CA MET A 147 17.13 -8.25 -2.10
C MET A 147 18.53 -8.57 -2.64
N LYS A 148 19.59 -8.41 -1.83
CA LYS A 148 20.96 -8.77 -2.22
C LYS A 148 21.12 -10.28 -2.43
N GLN A 149 20.51 -11.09 -1.58
CA GLN A 149 20.52 -12.54 -1.74
C GLN A 149 19.75 -12.98 -2.99
N ALA A 150 18.65 -12.29 -3.29
CA ALA A 150 17.81 -12.56 -4.45
C ALA A 150 18.46 -12.15 -5.80
N ALA A 151 19.32 -11.13 -5.79
CA ALA A 151 20.03 -10.69 -6.99
C ALA A 151 21.14 -11.66 -7.46
N GLY A 152 21.45 -12.70 -6.67
CA GLY A 152 22.55 -13.63 -6.96
C GLY A 152 23.93 -12.96 -6.88
N LYS A 153 25.00 -13.75 -7.08
CA LYS A 153 26.36 -13.21 -7.28
C LYS A 153 26.66 -12.89 -8.74
N ASP A 154 25.91 -13.49 -9.66
CA ASP A 154 26.11 -13.37 -11.11
C ASP A 154 24.79 -12.96 -11.79
N ALA A 155 24.81 -11.82 -12.49
CA ALA A 155 23.65 -11.27 -13.21
C ALA A 155 23.18 -12.10 -14.44
N ALA A 156 23.73 -13.32 -14.60
CA ALA A 156 23.44 -14.24 -15.70
C ALA A 156 22.41 -15.32 -15.34
N GLU A 157 21.99 -15.42 -14.08
CA GLU A 157 20.92 -16.34 -13.68
C GLU A 157 19.53 -15.75 -14.02
N MET A 158 18.60 -16.63 -14.42
CA MET A 158 17.20 -16.26 -14.67
C MET A 158 16.61 -15.53 -13.45
N PRO A 159 15.73 -14.53 -13.67
CA PRO A 159 15.10 -13.84 -12.55
C PRO A 159 14.34 -14.83 -11.65
N LEU A 160 14.56 -14.73 -10.34
CA LEU A 160 13.89 -15.57 -9.35
C LEU A 160 12.36 -15.51 -9.49
N SER A 161 11.70 -16.66 -9.32
CA SER A 161 10.25 -16.70 -9.24
C SER A 161 9.73 -15.96 -8.00
N SER A 162 8.48 -15.49 -8.07
CA SER A 162 7.77 -14.87 -6.95
C SER A 162 7.82 -15.73 -5.66
N SER A 163 7.70 -17.05 -5.81
CA SER A 163 7.73 -18.01 -4.69
C SER A 163 9.12 -18.14 -4.04
N GLU A 164 10.18 -18.16 -4.84
CA GLU A 164 11.56 -18.25 -4.32
C GLU A 164 11.94 -16.99 -3.57
N PHE A 165 11.57 -15.83 -4.10
CA PHE A 165 11.81 -14.57 -3.41
C PHE A 165 11.06 -14.48 -2.06
N GLU A 166 9.82 -14.98 -2.00
CA GLU A 166 9.07 -15.04 -0.75
C GLU A 166 9.74 -15.95 0.29
N LYS A 167 10.33 -17.09 -0.13
CA LYS A 167 11.12 -17.95 0.77
C LYS A 167 12.35 -17.21 1.33
N ILE A 168 13.09 -16.49 0.49
CA ILE A 168 14.25 -15.68 0.92
C ILE A 168 13.81 -14.62 1.94
N LEU A 169 12.69 -13.94 1.69
CA LEU A 169 12.14 -12.98 2.64
C LEU A 169 11.75 -13.64 3.96
N LEU A 170 11.03 -14.78 3.94
CA LEU A 170 10.66 -15.50 5.16
C LEU A 170 11.89 -15.89 5.99
N MET A 171 12.94 -16.42 5.34
CA MET A 171 14.19 -16.77 6.00
C MET A 171 14.89 -15.54 6.60
N SER A 172 14.97 -14.44 5.84
CA SER A 172 15.60 -13.19 6.30
C SER A 172 14.89 -12.58 7.50
N PHE A 173 13.56 -12.69 7.54
CA PHE A 173 12.73 -12.16 8.62
C PHE A 173 12.48 -13.13 9.79
N SER A 174 13.09 -14.32 9.77
CA SER A 174 12.95 -15.34 10.83
C SER A 174 13.45 -14.88 12.19
N SER A 175 14.44 -13.97 12.21
CA SER A 175 15.01 -13.39 13.43
C SER A 175 14.14 -12.31 14.08
N VAL A 176 13.12 -11.80 13.37
CA VAL A 176 12.20 -10.81 13.92
C VAL A 176 11.15 -11.53 14.76
N PRO A 177 10.85 -11.07 15.99
CA PRO A 177 9.76 -11.62 16.81
C PRO A 177 8.42 -11.62 16.09
N ASP A 178 7.68 -12.73 16.16
CA ASP A 178 6.29 -12.83 15.67
C ASP A 178 5.30 -13.03 16.82
N ASP A 179 5.55 -12.29 17.90
CA ASP A 179 4.75 -12.24 19.12
C ASP A 179 4.58 -10.77 19.57
N TRP A 180 3.36 -10.40 19.97
CA TRP A 180 3.06 -9.02 20.34
C TRP A 180 3.79 -8.57 21.61
N SER A 181 3.99 -9.46 22.58
CA SER A 181 4.70 -9.13 23.82
C SER A 181 6.17 -8.86 23.54
N GLU A 182 6.82 -9.69 22.73
CA GLU A 182 8.22 -9.49 22.33
C GLU A 182 8.40 -8.23 21.48
N LEU A 183 7.53 -8.01 20.48
CA LEU A 183 7.55 -6.79 19.66
C LEU A 183 7.41 -5.52 20.53
N ARG A 184 6.59 -5.58 21.59
CA ARG A 184 6.41 -4.50 22.57
C ARG A 184 7.65 -4.31 23.42
N GLN A 185 8.16 -5.37 24.05
CA GLN A 185 9.31 -5.33 24.95
C GLN A 185 10.57 -4.84 24.24
N GLN A 186 10.76 -5.25 22.98
CA GLN A 186 11.89 -4.84 22.17
C GLN A 186 11.70 -3.44 21.53
N GLY A 187 10.53 -2.82 21.69
CA GLY A 187 10.22 -1.49 21.16
C GLY A 187 10.21 -1.44 19.63
N LEU A 188 9.70 -2.47 18.96
CA LEU A 188 9.74 -2.61 17.50
C LEU A 188 8.50 -2.01 16.81
N VAL A 189 7.37 -1.96 17.50
CA VAL A 189 6.12 -1.37 17.00
C VAL A 189 5.47 -0.48 18.06
N TYR A 190 4.64 0.45 17.63
CA TYR A 190 3.85 1.29 18.52
C TYR A 190 2.65 0.51 19.08
N PHE A 191 2.30 0.80 20.33
CA PHE A 191 1.12 0.26 21.00
C PHE A 191 0.27 1.40 21.56
N ARG A 192 -1.06 1.23 21.48
CA ARG A 192 -2.03 2.07 22.19
C ARG A 192 -2.44 1.36 23.47
N TYR A 193 -2.25 2.02 24.61
CA TYR A 193 -2.63 1.49 25.91
C TYR A 193 -3.98 2.06 26.34
N GLN A 194 -4.86 1.19 26.84
CA GLN A 194 -6.15 1.58 27.41
C GLN A 194 -6.31 0.91 28.77
N ILE A 195 -6.88 1.64 29.73
CA ILE A 195 -7.16 1.09 31.05
C ILE A 195 -8.32 0.11 30.91
N THR A 196 -8.15 -1.10 31.42
CA THR A 196 -9.19 -2.14 31.43
C THR A 196 -10.28 -1.80 32.45
N SER A 197 -11.45 -2.43 32.36
CA SER A 197 -12.51 -2.22 33.36
C SER A 197 -12.05 -2.62 34.77
N LYS A 198 -11.26 -3.70 34.89
CA LYS A 198 -10.60 -4.09 36.15
C LYS A 198 -9.63 -3.01 36.65
N GLY A 199 -8.84 -2.42 35.74
CA GLY A 199 -7.92 -1.33 36.07
C GLY A 199 -8.61 -0.06 36.57
N ARG A 200 -9.82 0.24 36.08
CA ARG A 200 -10.64 1.37 36.56
C ARG A 200 -11.21 1.17 37.96
N GLN A 201 -11.43 -0.08 38.38
CA GLN A 201 -11.97 -0.42 39.70
C GLN A 201 -10.89 -0.37 40.80
N TYR A 202 -9.61 -0.32 40.44
CA TYR A 202 -8.50 -0.19 41.38
C TYR A 202 -8.35 1.26 41.87
N THR A 203 -8.66 1.51 43.15
CA THR A 203 -8.72 2.85 43.77
C THR A 203 -7.40 3.35 44.38
N HIS A 204 -6.38 2.49 44.53
CA HIS A 204 -5.10 2.89 45.12
C HIS A 204 -4.10 3.37 44.06
N ARG A 205 -3.77 4.68 44.08
CA ARG A 205 -2.60 5.25 43.38
C ARG A 205 -1.33 4.59 43.91
N ARG A 206 -0.77 3.65 43.16
CA ARG A 206 0.63 3.24 43.29
C ARG A 206 1.37 3.67 42.04
N SER A 207 2.39 4.51 42.19
CA SER A 207 3.36 4.76 41.14
C SER A 207 4.09 3.45 40.83
N GLY A 208 3.98 2.96 39.60
CA GLY A 208 4.68 1.76 39.14
C GLY A 208 5.10 1.92 37.69
N GLN A 209 6.22 1.31 37.31
CA GLN A 209 6.62 1.26 35.92
C GLN A 209 5.62 0.43 35.10
N LEU A 210 5.28 0.92 33.91
CA LEU A 210 4.30 0.31 33.01
C LEU A 210 4.60 -1.17 32.68
N ASN A 211 5.87 -1.57 32.76
CA ASN A 211 6.35 -2.90 32.42
C ASN A 211 5.96 -3.99 33.43
N SER A 212 5.60 -3.65 34.68
CA SER A 212 5.29 -4.65 35.71
C SER A 212 3.82 -5.04 35.83
N ARG A 213 2.92 -4.44 35.02
CA ARG A 213 1.46 -4.60 35.18
C ARG A 213 0.65 -4.78 33.89
N ILE A 214 1.30 -5.01 32.74
CA ILE A 214 0.58 -5.12 31.47
C ILE A 214 0.76 -6.52 30.90
N GLU A 215 -0.21 -7.37 31.19
CA GLU A 215 -0.57 -8.49 30.30
C GLU A 215 -1.38 -7.93 29.13
N LEU A 216 -1.07 -8.38 27.92
CA LEU A 216 -1.84 -8.01 26.73
C LEU A 216 -3.17 -8.79 26.76
N GLU A 217 -4.25 -8.15 27.21
CA GLU A 217 -5.59 -8.76 27.18
C GLU A 217 -6.18 -8.80 25.75
N LYS A 218 -5.87 -7.79 24.92
CA LYS A 218 -6.37 -7.68 23.55
C LYS A 218 -5.39 -6.91 22.67
N VAL A 219 -5.22 -7.36 21.43
CA VAL A 219 -4.45 -6.66 20.40
C VAL A 219 -5.37 -6.33 19.23
N ASP A 220 -5.68 -5.04 19.08
CA ASP A 220 -6.41 -4.52 17.93
C ASP A 220 -5.43 -3.80 17.01
N ILE A 221 -5.22 -4.35 15.82
CA ILE A 221 -4.48 -3.66 14.74
C ILE A 221 -5.44 -2.61 14.17
N ALA A 222 -5.42 -1.42 14.76
CA ALA A 222 -6.16 -0.20 14.42
C ALA A 222 -7.42 -0.42 13.55
N ARG A 223 -8.61 -0.24 14.12
CA ARG A 223 -9.76 0.18 13.31
C ARG A 223 -9.38 1.54 12.71
N THR A 224 -9.56 1.68 11.41
CA THR A 224 -9.61 3.02 10.81
C THR A 224 -10.91 3.59 11.34
N ASP A 225 -10.78 4.50 12.30
CA ASP A 225 -11.89 5.27 12.84
C ASP A 225 -12.51 6.13 11.72
#